data_AF-A0A9D8SN88-F1
#
_entry.id   AF-A0A9D8SN88-F1
#
_cell.length_a   1.000
_cell.length_b   1.000
_cell.length_c   1.000
_cell.angle_alpha   90.00
_cell.angle_beta   90.00
_cell.angle_gamma   90.00
#
_symmetry.space_group_name_H-M   'P 1'
#
loop_
_entity.id
_entity.type
_entity.pdbx_description
1 polymer ?
#
loop_
_entity_poly.entity_id
_entity_poly.type
_entity_poly.pdbx_seq_one_letter_code
_entity_poly.pdbx_strand_id
1 'polypeptide(L)'
;QYDQTPRKAFLDFYYPQNVTAESLMNGETVPERTFAQLPYRAYLENEKLTLAAFAQVRSFEGNLHNISIRKTLQLTGDTLEFTWHLGNLPRWETLLFGSEFNFAGLPGHCEDRYFYDSCGMHLGDLSTCLNTKTAPFLGLADDWQKLRVELNVSRITDFWTYPVETVSNSEGGFELVHQAVCVIPHWFIRSENDSEWECRMSLRITERK
;
A
#
# COMPACT_ATOMS: atom_id res chain seq x y z
N GLN A 1 12.71 0.74 15.41
CA GLN A 1 12.80 2.14 14.92
C GLN A 1 11.44 2.81 15.12
N TYR A 2 11.38 4.14 15.26
CA TYR A 2 10.11 4.86 15.36
C TYR A 2 9.65 5.35 13.98
N ASP A 3 8.36 5.23 13.71
CA ASP A 3 7.74 5.78 12.51
C ASP A 3 7.77 7.32 12.52
N GLN A 4 8.07 7.92 11.37
CA GLN A 4 8.05 9.38 11.19
C GLN A 4 6.67 9.92 10.78
N THR A 5 5.75 9.03 10.40
CA THR A 5 4.38 9.36 10.00
C THR A 5 3.40 8.38 10.64
N PRO A 6 2.19 8.82 11.02
CA PRO A 6 1.16 7.90 11.47
C PRO A 6 0.85 6.85 10.40
N ARG A 7 0.76 5.58 10.81
CA ARG A 7 0.31 4.48 9.96
C ARG A 7 -1.20 4.60 9.70
N LYS A 8 -1.60 4.68 8.43
CA LYS A 8 -3.00 4.81 7.97
C LYS A 8 -3.22 3.97 6.72
N ALA A 9 -4.43 4.01 6.16
CA ALA A 9 -4.71 3.45 4.84
C ALA A 9 -4.74 4.55 3.77
N PHE A 10 -4.50 4.15 2.52
CA PHE A 10 -4.57 5.00 1.33
C PHE A 10 -3.62 6.21 1.39
N LEU A 11 -2.38 5.96 1.87
CA LEU A 11 -1.28 6.92 1.89
C LEU A 11 -0.36 6.71 0.71
N ASP A 12 -0.14 7.75 -0.10
CA ASP A 12 0.57 7.61 -1.37
C ASP A 12 2.02 8.09 -1.27
N PHE A 13 2.93 7.30 -1.81
CA PHE A 13 4.36 7.55 -1.76
C PHE A 13 5.01 7.35 -3.13
N TYR A 14 6.11 8.06 -3.34
CA TYR A 14 7.10 7.71 -4.36
C TYR A 14 8.34 7.18 -3.67
N TYR A 15 8.96 6.15 -4.25
CA TYR A 15 10.10 5.48 -3.64
C TYR A 15 11.35 5.60 -4.50
N PRO A 16 12.55 5.58 -3.88
CA PRO A 16 13.80 5.51 -4.63
C PRO A 16 13.98 4.13 -5.30
N GLN A 17 14.82 4.06 -6.33
CA GLN A 17 15.00 2.87 -7.17
C GLN A 17 15.37 1.58 -6.42
N ASN A 18 16.14 1.69 -5.33
CA ASN A 18 16.67 0.52 -4.61
C ASN A 18 15.88 0.18 -3.34
N VAL A 19 14.65 0.66 -3.23
CA VAL A 19 13.78 0.33 -2.09
C VAL A 19 13.44 -1.17 -2.09
N THR A 20 13.33 -1.73 -0.88
CA THR A 20 12.87 -3.10 -0.64
C THR A 20 11.85 -3.10 0.49
N ALA A 21 11.06 -4.16 0.63
CA ALA A 21 10.13 -4.30 1.76
C ALA A 21 10.88 -4.27 3.10
N GLU A 22 12.03 -4.94 3.16
CA GLU A 22 12.92 -4.99 4.32
C GLU A 22 13.50 -3.62 4.66
N SER A 23 13.98 -2.88 3.66
CA SER A 23 14.53 -1.54 3.90
C SER A 23 13.46 -0.53 4.34
N LEU A 24 12.19 -0.73 3.94
CA LEU A 24 11.06 0.04 4.45
C LEU A 24 10.68 -0.37 5.88
N MET A 25 10.59 -1.67 6.16
CA MET A 25 10.29 -2.24 7.47
C MET A 25 11.32 -1.79 8.51
N ASN A 26 12.60 -1.84 8.15
CA ASN A 26 13.70 -1.40 9.01
C ASN A 26 13.85 0.12 9.05
N GLY A 27 13.13 0.87 8.21
CA GLY A 27 13.21 2.32 8.11
C GLY A 27 14.57 2.84 7.61
N GLU A 28 15.30 2.02 6.88
CA GLU A 28 16.56 2.35 6.19
C GLU A 28 16.30 3.19 4.93
N THR A 29 15.17 2.93 4.26
CA THR A 29 14.70 3.74 3.14
C THR A 29 13.63 4.72 3.62
N VAL A 30 13.82 6.01 3.33
CA VAL A 30 12.81 7.04 3.56
C VAL A 30 12.11 7.31 2.23
N PRO A 31 10.82 6.96 2.09
CA PRO A 31 10.05 7.29 0.89
C PRO A 31 9.96 8.80 0.70
N GLU A 32 9.74 9.24 -0.54
CA GLU A 32 9.33 10.61 -0.80
C GLU A 32 7.91 10.82 -0.27
N ARG A 33 7.82 11.55 0.85
CA ARG A 33 6.58 11.74 1.62
C ARG A 33 5.71 12.89 1.09
N THR A 34 6.08 13.49 -0.04
CA THR A 34 5.45 14.71 -0.53
C THR A 34 3.94 14.53 -0.61
N PHE A 35 3.44 13.48 -1.25
CA PHE A 35 1.99 13.22 -1.29
C PHE A 35 1.39 12.71 0.03
N ALA A 36 2.11 11.96 0.85
CA ALA A 36 1.58 11.47 2.12
C ALA A 36 1.37 12.58 3.18
N GLN A 37 2.06 13.72 3.04
CA GLN A 37 2.00 14.84 4.01
C GLN A 37 1.32 16.10 3.46
N LEU A 38 1.04 16.15 2.16
CA LEU A 38 0.38 17.30 1.54
C LEU A 38 -1.12 17.37 1.87
N PRO A 39 -1.68 18.57 2.04
CA PRO A 39 -3.12 18.75 2.10
C PRO A 39 -3.75 18.50 0.73
N TYR A 40 -4.71 17.58 0.66
CA TYR A 40 -5.51 17.35 -0.54
C TYR A 40 -6.72 18.28 -0.55
N ARG A 41 -7.08 18.77 -1.74
CA ARG A 41 -8.41 19.33 -1.96
C ARG A 41 -9.42 18.19 -2.01
N ALA A 42 -10.40 18.22 -1.11
CA ALA A 42 -11.43 17.22 -1.00
C ALA A 42 -12.74 17.69 -1.63
N TYR A 43 -13.39 16.79 -2.35
CA TYR A 43 -14.72 16.97 -2.92
C TYR A 43 -15.53 15.69 -2.68
N LEU A 44 -16.77 15.82 -2.21
CA LEU A 44 -17.66 14.69 -1.95
C LEU A 44 -18.93 14.87 -2.76
N GLU A 45 -19.23 13.91 -3.62
CA GLU A 45 -20.44 13.88 -4.44
C GLU A 45 -20.88 12.44 -4.64
N ASN A 46 -22.19 12.17 -4.54
CA ASN A 46 -22.77 10.83 -4.76
C ASN A 46 -22.02 9.72 -3.99
N GLU A 47 -21.71 9.96 -2.71
CA GLU A 47 -20.97 9.04 -1.82
C GLU A 47 -19.55 8.67 -2.30
N LYS A 48 -19.01 9.41 -3.27
CA LYS A 48 -17.66 9.28 -3.78
C LYS A 48 -16.79 10.45 -3.30
N LEU A 49 -15.81 10.14 -2.47
CA LEU A 49 -14.79 11.11 -2.05
C LEU A 49 -13.73 11.21 -3.14
N THR A 50 -13.45 12.43 -3.61
CA THR A 50 -12.36 12.74 -4.52
C THR A 50 -11.36 13.65 -3.82
N LEU A 51 -10.09 13.30 -3.92
CA LEU A 51 -8.96 14.01 -3.34
C LEU A 51 -8.00 14.38 -4.47
N ALA A 52 -7.60 15.66 -4.56
CA ALA A 52 -6.64 16.11 -5.57
C ALA A 52 -5.49 16.91 -4.95
N ALA A 53 -4.27 16.67 -5.44
CA ALA A 53 -3.06 17.38 -5.04
C ALA A 53 -2.05 17.45 -6.20
N PHE A 54 -1.04 18.31 -6.05
CA PHE A 54 0.10 18.42 -6.94
C PHE A 54 1.37 18.49 -6.10
N ALA A 55 2.44 17.85 -6.55
CA ALA A 55 3.72 17.84 -5.86
C ALA A 55 4.88 17.77 -6.84
N GLN A 56 6.07 18.17 -6.37
CA GLN A 56 7.30 17.79 -7.04
C GLN A 56 7.66 16.37 -6.63
N VAL A 57 8.11 15.57 -7.61
CA VAL A 57 8.60 14.20 -7.42
C VAL A 57 9.88 14.04 -8.20
N ARG A 58 10.84 13.31 -7.65
CA ARG A 58 12.08 12.96 -8.36
C ARG A 58 11.95 11.62 -9.09
N SER A 59 12.26 11.59 -10.38
CA SER A 59 12.37 10.35 -11.15
C SER A 59 13.63 9.55 -10.81
N PHE A 60 13.70 8.31 -11.30
CA PHE A 60 14.92 7.50 -11.20
C PHE A 60 16.10 8.11 -11.96
N GLU A 61 15.81 8.85 -13.02
CA GLU A 61 16.78 9.61 -13.80
C GLU A 61 17.26 10.88 -13.07
N GLY A 62 16.66 11.20 -11.91
CA GLY A 62 17.10 12.27 -11.02
C GLY A 62 16.45 13.63 -11.28
N ASN A 63 15.58 13.75 -12.29
CA ASN A 63 14.89 14.99 -12.63
C ASN A 63 13.68 15.23 -11.72
N LEU A 64 13.39 16.51 -11.44
CA LEU A 64 12.21 16.91 -10.67
C LEU A 64 11.04 17.25 -11.61
N HIS A 65 9.88 16.67 -11.34
CA HIS A 65 8.67 16.85 -12.14
C HIS A 65 7.48 17.25 -11.29
N ASN A 66 6.60 18.10 -11.82
CA ASN A 66 5.35 18.50 -11.15
C ASN A 66 4.25 17.50 -11.49
N ILE A 67 4.07 16.50 -10.63
CA ILE A 67 3.08 15.43 -10.81
C ILE A 67 1.76 15.84 -10.18
N SER A 68 0.65 15.53 -10.87
CA SER A 68 -0.68 15.63 -10.30
C SER A 68 -1.17 14.26 -9.83
N ILE A 69 -1.90 14.25 -8.71
CA ILE A 69 -2.63 13.07 -8.25
C ILE A 69 -4.10 13.46 -8.04
N ARG A 70 -4.99 12.65 -8.59
CA ARG A 70 -6.40 12.62 -8.22
C ARG A 70 -6.71 11.21 -7.78
N LYS A 71 -7.23 11.06 -6.57
CA LYS A 71 -7.64 9.76 -6.05
C LYS A 71 -9.07 9.78 -5.58
N THR A 72 -9.76 8.66 -5.72
CA THR A 72 -11.16 8.54 -5.31
C THR A 72 -11.36 7.34 -4.41
N LEU A 73 -12.27 7.48 -3.46
CA LEU A 73 -12.72 6.44 -2.55
C LEU A 73 -14.24 6.37 -2.60
N GLN A 74 -14.79 5.18 -2.84
CA GLN A 74 -16.23 4.95 -2.86
C GLN A 74 -16.55 3.58 -2.28
N LEU A 75 -17.61 3.48 -1.48
CA LEU A 75 -18.16 2.19 -1.05
C LEU A 75 -19.22 1.75 -2.07
N THR A 76 -19.05 0.59 -2.68
CA THR A 76 -20.02 0.00 -3.61
C THR A 76 -20.45 -1.37 -3.07
N GLY A 77 -21.63 -1.43 -2.45
CA GLY A 77 -22.08 -2.62 -1.73
C GLY A 77 -21.19 -2.90 -0.52
N ASP A 78 -20.48 -4.03 -0.53
CA ASP A 78 -19.54 -4.48 0.50
C ASP A 78 -18.06 -4.23 0.13
N THR A 79 -17.82 -3.51 -0.96
CA THR A 79 -16.49 -3.36 -1.56
C THR A 79 -16.08 -1.89 -1.54
N LEU A 80 -14.91 -1.60 -0.96
CA LEU A 80 -14.28 -0.28 -1.03
C LEU A 80 -13.47 -0.18 -2.33
N GLU A 81 -13.83 0.78 -3.17
CA GLU A 81 -13.20 1.06 -4.45
C GLU A 81 -12.28 2.27 -4.31
N PHE A 82 -11.02 2.06 -4.67
CA PHE A 82 -9.98 3.08 -4.73
C PHE A 82 -9.61 3.30 -6.19
N THR A 83 -9.40 4.55 -6.58
CA THR A 83 -8.85 4.87 -7.90
C THR A 83 -7.76 5.91 -7.75
N TRP A 84 -6.66 5.73 -8.46
CA TRP A 84 -5.61 6.72 -8.62
C TRP A 84 -5.55 7.15 -10.09
N HIS A 85 -5.46 8.45 -10.31
CA HIS A 85 -5.08 9.06 -11.57
C HIS A 85 -3.86 9.93 -11.31
N LEU A 86 -2.75 9.60 -11.95
CA LEU A 86 -1.53 10.39 -11.96
C LEU A 86 -1.44 11.11 -13.29
N GLY A 87 -1.13 12.40 -13.28
CA GLY A 87 -0.97 13.20 -14.49
C GLY A 87 0.33 13.98 -14.51
N ASN A 88 0.65 14.57 -15.66
CA ASN A 88 1.93 15.24 -15.94
C ASN A 88 3.15 14.31 -15.77
N LEU A 89 2.99 13.02 -16.09
CA LEU A 89 4.07 12.05 -15.98
C LEU A 89 5.22 12.38 -16.95
N PRO A 90 6.48 12.24 -16.51
CA PRO A 90 7.62 12.51 -17.35
C PRO A 90 7.77 11.44 -18.43
N ARG A 91 8.11 11.88 -19.64
CA ARG A 91 8.27 10.98 -20.78
C ARG A 91 9.58 10.22 -20.68
N TRP A 92 9.50 8.90 -20.87
CA TRP A 92 10.62 7.95 -20.85
C TRP A 92 11.35 7.80 -19.53
N GLU A 93 10.94 8.51 -18.50
CA GLU A 93 11.49 8.45 -17.15
C GLU A 93 10.65 7.51 -16.27
N THR A 94 11.29 6.92 -15.26
CA THR A 94 10.65 5.93 -14.40
C THR A 94 10.35 6.51 -13.02
N LEU A 95 9.13 6.26 -12.55
CA LEU A 95 8.68 6.56 -11.21
C LEU A 95 8.26 5.26 -10.52
N LEU A 96 8.54 5.12 -9.23
CA LEU A 96 8.02 4.03 -8.41
C LEU A 96 6.99 4.57 -7.45
N PHE A 97 5.72 4.35 -7.80
CA PHE A 97 4.56 4.79 -7.04
C PHE A 97 4.02 3.64 -6.20
N GLY A 98 3.64 3.89 -4.95
CA GLY A 98 2.92 2.90 -4.15
C GLY A 98 1.97 3.56 -3.15
N SER A 99 0.99 2.79 -2.68
CA SER A 99 0.00 3.26 -1.72
C SER A 99 -0.06 2.32 -0.53
N GLU A 100 0.13 2.87 0.68
CA GLU A 100 0.23 2.12 1.92
C GLU A 100 -1.16 1.90 2.56
N PHE A 101 -1.41 0.65 2.93
CA PHE A 101 -2.57 0.18 3.68
C PHE A 101 -2.09 -0.55 4.93
N ASN A 102 -2.55 -0.11 6.10
CA ASN A 102 -2.26 -0.76 7.37
C ASN A 102 -3.52 -1.45 7.91
N PHE A 103 -3.45 -2.76 8.08
CA PHE A 103 -4.55 -3.59 8.58
C PHE A 103 -4.30 -3.99 10.04
N ALA A 104 -5.05 -3.38 10.95
CA ALA A 104 -5.10 -3.79 12.35
C ALA A 104 -6.10 -4.93 12.55
N GLY A 105 -6.02 -5.64 13.69
CA GLY A 105 -6.93 -6.75 14.02
C GLY A 105 -6.64 -8.06 13.28
N LEU A 106 -5.49 -8.13 12.61
CA LEU A 106 -4.97 -9.30 11.89
C LEU A 106 -3.57 -9.62 12.41
N PRO A 107 -3.42 -10.37 13.53
CA PRO A 107 -2.12 -10.59 14.13
C PRO A 107 -1.23 -11.49 13.26
N GLY A 108 0.06 -11.13 13.13
CA GLY A 108 1.08 -12.00 12.54
C GLY A 108 1.55 -13.13 13.45
N HIS A 109 2.60 -13.84 13.03
CA HIS A 109 3.31 -14.89 13.79
C HIS A 109 2.43 -16.09 14.17
N CYS A 110 1.42 -16.42 13.36
CA CYS A 110 0.51 -17.54 13.57
C CYS A 110 0.18 -18.20 12.23
N GLU A 111 0.33 -19.52 12.12
CA GLU A 111 0.16 -20.25 10.85
C GLU A 111 -1.27 -20.20 10.29
N ASP A 112 -2.28 -20.03 11.15
CA ASP A 112 -3.68 -19.89 10.77
C ASP A 112 -4.05 -18.46 10.30
N ARG A 113 -3.05 -17.58 10.21
CA ARG A 113 -3.17 -16.20 9.74
C ARG A 113 -2.12 -15.92 8.68
N TYR A 114 -2.54 -15.84 7.43
CA TYR A 114 -1.60 -15.93 6.31
C TYR A 114 -1.98 -15.05 5.13
N PHE A 115 -0.98 -14.75 4.30
CA PHE A 115 -1.18 -14.19 2.98
C PHE A 115 -1.48 -15.29 1.96
N TYR A 116 -2.32 -15.00 0.98
CA TYR A 116 -2.55 -15.90 -0.14
C TYR A 116 -2.69 -15.19 -1.48
N ASP A 117 -2.34 -15.89 -2.56
CA ASP A 117 -2.44 -15.39 -3.93
C ASP A 117 -3.81 -15.69 -4.58
N SER A 118 -3.97 -15.30 -5.85
CA SER A 118 -5.20 -15.52 -6.62
C SER A 118 -5.53 -17.00 -6.86
N CYS A 119 -4.57 -17.89 -6.68
CA CYS A 119 -4.74 -19.34 -6.78
C CYS A 119 -5.04 -19.98 -5.41
N GLY A 120 -5.07 -19.19 -4.33
CA GLY A 120 -5.24 -19.67 -2.96
C GLY A 120 -3.97 -20.26 -2.35
N MET A 121 -2.81 -20.08 -2.99
CA MET A 121 -1.54 -20.54 -2.44
C MET A 121 -1.13 -19.68 -1.26
N HIS A 122 -0.73 -20.31 -0.16
CA HIS A 122 -0.19 -19.61 1.02
C HIS A 122 1.17 -19.00 0.67
N LEU A 123 1.36 -17.74 1.02
CA LEU A 123 2.58 -16.98 0.78
C LEU A 123 3.41 -16.78 2.06
N GLY A 124 2.95 -17.27 3.20
CA GLY A 124 3.54 -17.07 4.53
C GLY A 124 2.52 -16.48 5.50
N ASP A 125 2.85 -16.48 6.80
CA ASP A 125 1.98 -15.88 7.82
C ASP A 125 1.95 -14.34 7.69
N LEU A 126 1.02 -13.67 8.39
CA LEU A 126 0.83 -12.21 8.28
C LEU A 126 2.01 -11.35 8.78
N SER A 127 3.04 -11.95 9.42
CA SER A 127 4.32 -11.29 9.72
C SER A 127 5.37 -11.42 8.62
N THR A 128 5.07 -12.17 7.56
CA THR A 128 6.02 -12.39 6.46
C THR A 128 6.29 -11.08 5.73
N CYS A 129 7.58 -10.75 5.59
CA CYS A 129 8.02 -9.66 4.74
C CYS A 129 7.98 -10.12 3.27
N LEU A 130 6.92 -9.77 2.54
CA LEU A 130 6.76 -10.20 1.15
C LEU A 130 7.22 -9.14 0.17
N ASN A 131 7.69 -9.61 -0.97
CA ASN A 131 7.81 -8.85 -2.20
C ASN A 131 7.25 -9.73 -3.33
N THR A 132 5.93 -9.67 -3.53
CA THR A 132 5.30 -10.48 -4.57
C THR A 132 5.78 -10.03 -5.95
N LYS A 133 5.61 -10.89 -6.96
CA LYS A 133 6.04 -10.62 -8.33
C LYS A 133 4.83 -10.74 -9.26
N THR A 134 4.46 -9.64 -9.91
CA THR A 134 3.45 -9.61 -10.98
C THR A 134 2.10 -10.17 -10.49
N ALA A 135 1.61 -9.66 -9.38
CA ALA A 135 0.37 -10.08 -8.73
C ALA A 135 -0.81 -9.14 -9.06
N PRO A 136 -1.95 -9.66 -9.55
CA PRO A 136 -3.18 -8.88 -9.68
C PRO A 136 -3.98 -8.83 -8.37
N PHE A 137 -3.58 -9.61 -7.37
CA PHE A 137 -4.34 -9.88 -6.16
C PHE A 137 -3.41 -10.16 -4.98
N LEU A 138 -3.84 -9.74 -3.78
CA LEU A 138 -3.30 -10.22 -2.51
C LEU A 138 -4.44 -10.42 -1.52
N GLY A 139 -4.48 -11.59 -0.89
CA GLY A 139 -5.41 -11.92 0.17
C GLY A 139 -4.71 -12.01 1.53
N LEU A 140 -5.40 -11.56 2.58
CA LEU A 140 -5.03 -11.78 3.98
C LEU A 140 -6.13 -12.62 4.63
N ALA A 141 -5.72 -13.60 5.42
CA ALA A 141 -6.58 -14.55 6.08
C ALA A 141 -6.36 -14.53 7.59
N ASP A 142 -7.45 -14.59 8.36
CA ASP A 142 -7.44 -15.01 9.76
C ASP A 142 -8.49 -16.11 9.92
N ASP A 143 -8.04 -17.37 9.97
CA ASP A 143 -8.94 -18.53 10.04
C ASP A 143 -9.62 -18.65 11.41
N TRP A 144 -8.99 -18.15 12.47
CA TRP A 144 -9.56 -18.12 13.81
C TRP A 144 -10.79 -17.21 13.87
N GLN A 145 -10.68 -15.99 13.32
CA GLN A 145 -11.78 -15.03 13.22
C GLN A 145 -12.67 -15.27 12.00
N LYS A 146 -12.32 -16.26 11.15
CA LYS A 146 -12.95 -16.51 9.85
C LYS A 146 -12.98 -15.28 8.93
N LEU A 147 -11.97 -14.42 9.03
CA LEU A 147 -11.88 -13.18 8.27
C LEU A 147 -11.05 -13.37 7.00
N ARG A 148 -11.45 -12.68 5.93
CA ARG A 148 -10.68 -12.51 4.70
C ARG A 148 -10.66 -11.04 4.32
N VAL A 149 -9.48 -10.51 4.00
CA VAL A 149 -9.30 -9.22 3.35
C VAL A 149 -8.71 -9.49 1.97
N GLU A 150 -9.32 -8.93 0.93
CA GLU A 150 -8.97 -9.21 -0.46
C GLU A 150 -8.73 -7.90 -1.19
N LEU A 151 -7.52 -7.75 -1.75
CA LEU A 151 -7.13 -6.60 -2.57
C LEU A 151 -6.99 -7.07 -4.02
N ASN A 152 -7.77 -6.49 -4.93
CA ASN A 152 -7.64 -6.72 -6.37
C ASN A 152 -7.22 -5.42 -7.05
N VAL A 153 -6.28 -5.48 -7.98
CA VAL A 153 -5.81 -4.30 -8.73
C VAL A 153 -6.10 -4.43 -10.22
N SER A 154 -6.51 -3.33 -10.85
CA SER A 154 -6.78 -3.31 -12.30
C SER A 154 -5.52 -3.28 -13.15
N ARG A 155 -4.38 -2.92 -12.56
CA ARG A 155 -3.05 -3.02 -13.16
C ARG A 155 -2.19 -3.92 -12.30
N ILE A 156 -1.67 -4.97 -12.90
CA ILE A 156 -0.77 -5.93 -12.26
C ILE A 156 0.38 -5.17 -11.58
N THR A 157 0.70 -5.59 -10.36
CA THR A 157 1.60 -4.89 -9.46
C THR A 157 2.45 -5.88 -8.68
N ASP A 158 3.43 -5.37 -7.96
CA ASP A 158 4.08 -6.11 -6.88
C ASP A 158 3.49 -5.59 -5.55
N PHE A 159 3.40 -6.46 -4.55
CA PHE A 159 2.99 -6.08 -3.19
C PHE A 159 4.19 -6.23 -2.26
N TRP A 160 4.50 -5.15 -1.53
CA TRP A 160 5.31 -5.27 -0.32
C TRP A 160 4.41 -5.50 0.88
N THR A 161 4.84 -6.38 1.78
CA THR A 161 4.22 -6.53 3.08
C THR A 161 5.28 -6.56 4.17
N TYR A 162 4.92 -6.13 5.37
CA TYR A 162 5.72 -6.32 6.57
C TYR A 162 4.86 -6.06 7.82
N PRO A 163 5.21 -6.65 8.97
CA PRO A 163 4.53 -6.39 10.22
C PRO A 163 4.90 -5.00 10.75
N VAL A 164 3.92 -4.32 11.34
CA VAL A 164 4.12 -3.10 12.13
C VAL A 164 4.05 -3.51 13.59
N GLU A 165 5.15 -3.29 14.32
CA GLU A 165 5.32 -3.77 15.68
C GLU A 165 5.79 -2.65 16.61
N THR A 166 5.42 -2.77 17.88
CA THR A 166 5.88 -1.88 18.95
C THR A 166 6.67 -2.68 19.97
N VAL A 167 7.71 -2.06 20.54
CA VAL A 167 8.43 -2.66 21.67
C VAL A 167 7.59 -2.48 22.94
N SER A 168 7.26 -3.60 23.58
CA SER A 168 6.67 -3.64 24.92
C SER A 168 7.72 -4.06 25.94
N ASN A 169 7.71 -3.43 27.11
CA ASN A 169 8.57 -3.80 28.23
C ASN A 169 7.74 -4.56 29.26
N SER A 170 8.01 -5.86 29.43
CA SER A 170 7.39 -6.72 30.43
C SER A 170 8.41 -7.12 31.50
N GLU A 171 7.97 -7.76 32.58
CA GLU A 171 8.87 -8.33 33.60
C GLU A 171 9.84 -9.38 33.03
N GLY A 172 9.52 -9.96 31.87
CA GLY A 172 10.35 -10.95 31.16
C GLY A 172 11.35 -10.36 30.16
N GLY A 173 11.35 -9.04 29.93
CA GLY A 173 12.22 -8.36 28.98
C GLY A 173 11.45 -7.61 27.89
N PHE A 174 12.16 -7.29 26.79
CA PHE A 174 11.57 -6.61 25.65
C PHE A 174 10.96 -7.60 24.67
N GLU A 175 9.71 -7.37 24.30
CA GLU A 175 8.99 -8.14 23.30
C GLU A 175 8.44 -7.23 22.20
N LEU A 176 8.42 -7.75 20.97
CA LEU A 176 7.75 -7.10 19.86
C LEU A 176 6.27 -7.48 19.90
N VAL A 177 5.42 -6.47 19.91
CA VAL A 177 3.96 -6.62 19.91
C VAL A 177 3.43 -6.16 18.56
N HIS A 178 2.80 -7.08 17.85
CA HIS A 178 2.15 -6.80 16.57
C HIS A 178 1.02 -5.79 16.71
N GLN A 179 1.02 -4.76 15.86
CA GLN A 179 0.00 -3.71 15.81
C GLN A 179 -0.84 -3.77 14.53
N ALA A 180 -0.18 -3.99 13.39
CA ALA A 180 -0.83 -4.04 12.09
C ALA A 180 0.02 -4.78 11.06
N VAL A 181 -0.61 -5.16 9.96
CA VAL A 181 0.07 -5.62 8.75
C VAL A 181 0.12 -4.46 7.76
N CYS A 182 1.32 -4.07 7.36
CA CYS A 182 1.50 -3.10 6.29
C CYS A 182 1.44 -3.82 4.93
N VAL A 183 0.68 -3.27 3.99
CA VAL A 183 0.54 -3.76 2.62
C VAL A 183 0.67 -2.57 1.67
N ILE A 184 1.57 -2.70 0.68
CA ILE A 184 1.88 -1.64 -0.28
C ILE A 184 1.88 -2.23 -1.71
N PRO A 185 0.75 -2.16 -2.44
CA PRO A 185 0.80 -2.28 -3.89
C PRO A 185 1.67 -1.16 -4.47
N HIS A 186 2.58 -1.51 -5.38
CA HIS A 186 3.50 -0.55 -5.99
C HIS A 186 3.82 -0.83 -7.46
N TRP A 187 3.89 0.22 -8.25
CA TRP A 187 4.04 0.16 -9.70
C TRP A 187 5.26 0.97 -10.15
N PHE A 188 6.05 0.35 -11.02
CA PHE A 188 6.99 1.07 -11.88
C PHE A 188 6.20 1.70 -13.02
N ILE A 189 6.09 3.03 -12.99
CA ILE A 189 5.37 3.82 -13.98
C ILE A 189 6.38 4.45 -14.92
N ARG A 190 6.29 4.10 -16.21
CA ARG A 190 7.05 4.70 -17.29
C ARG A 190 6.10 5.11 -18.41
N SER A 191 6.07 6.41 -18.69
CA SER A 191 5.22 6.97 -19.75
C SER A 191 5.98 7.05 -21.08
N GLU A 192 5.46 6.43 -22.14
CA GLU A 192 6.04 6.54 -23.48
C GLU A 192 5.45 7.71 -24.27
N ASN A 193 4.12 7.86 -24.21
CA ASN A 193 3.36 8.92 -24.88
C ASN A 193 2.10 9.35 -24.09
N ASP A 194 1.82 8.71 -22.96
CA ASP A 194 0.62 8.96 -22.15
C ASP A 194 1.04 9.63 -20.84
N SER A 195 0.85 10.95 -20.76
CA SER A 195 1.23 11.72 -19.56
C SER A 195 0.38 11.37 -18.34
N GLU A 196 -0.58 10.46 -18.50
CA GLU A 196 -1.51 10.03 -17.47
C GLU A 196 -1.38 8.53 -17.19
N TRP A 197 -1.67 8.16 -15.95
CA TRP A 197 -1.74 6.77 -15.51
C TRP A 197 -2.93 6.61 -14.59
N GLU A 198 -3.72 5.57 -14.78
CA GLU A 198 -4.86 5.24 -13.94
C GLU A 198 -4.75 3.81 -13.40
N CYS A 199 -4.99 3.62 -12.11
CA CYS A 199 -5.20 2.28 -11.54
C CYS A 199 -6.40 2.30 -10.61
N ARG A 200 -7.14 1.19 -10.59
CA ARG A 200 -8.22 0.92 -9.65
C ARG A 200 -7.80 -0.22 -8.73
N MET A 201 -8.26 -0.16 -7.49
CA MET A 201 -8.13 -1.27 -6.55
C MET A 201 -9.45 -1.43 -5.81
N SER A 202 -9.92 -2.67 -5.75
CA SER A 202 -11.03 -3.03 -4.88
C SER A 202 -10.51 -3.72 -3.62
N LEU A 203 -11.11 -3.38 -2.49
CA LEU A 203 -10.84 -3.97 -1.20
C LEU A 203 -12.14 -4.53 -0.65
N ARG A 204 -12.16 -5.83 -0.39
CA ARG A 204 -13.30 -6.50 0.23
C ARG A 204 -12.88 -7.13 1.55
N ILE A 205 -13.77 -7.03 2.54
CA ILE A 205 -13.63 -7.72 3.81
C ILE A 205 -14.83 -8.67 3.93
N THR A 206 -14.57 -9.97 4.06
CA THR A 206 -15.62 -10.99 4.19
C THR A 206 -15.41 -11.87 5.41
N GLU A 207 -16.53 -12.30 5.99
CA GLU A 207 -16.56 -13.36 7.00
C GLU A 207 -16.91 -14.68 6.32
N ARG A 208 -16.07 -15.70 6.51
CA ARG A 208 -16.35 -17.06 6.04
C ARG A 208 -17.38 -17.68 6.97
N LYS A 209 -18.52 -18.12 6.44
CA LYS A 209 -19.53 -18.87 7.21
C LYS A 209 -18.97 -20.21 7.67
#